data_AF-A0A258T1C5-F1
#
_entry.id   AF-A0A258T1C5-F1
#
_cell.length_a   1.000
_cell.length_b   1.000
_cell.length_c   1.000
_cell.angle_alpha   90.00
_cell.angle_beta   90.00
_cell.angle_gamma   90.00
#
_symmetry.space_group_name_H-M   'P 1'
#
loop_
_entity.id
_entity.type
_entity.pdbx_description
1 polymer ?
#
loop_
_entity_poly.entity_id
_entity_poly.type
_entity_poly.pdbx_seq_one_letter_code
_entity_poly.pdbx_strand_id
1 'polypeptide(L)'
;MNQQALSSFIWSVADLLRGDFKQSEYGKIILPFTVLRRLDCVLEPTKADVLAEFELRSKAGLNPAPFLLRKAGQGFYNTSPFDMKRLMGDQDHIAANLYAYVQGFSPTVRDIFEHFSFQQQIDRLAKAGLLYQVAEKFAHIDLHPDKVSNSQMGLVFEELIRKFAEISNETAGEHFTPREVIRLMVNLLFVEDDAVLSKPGVVRSIYDPTAGTGGMLSVAGEHLAELNPQARLTMWGQELNPESYAICKADMLIKGQDADRIAFGNTFSDDGHPHATFDYMLSNPPFGVEWKKVEKEIRKEHETQGHNGRFGPGLPRVSDGSLLFLLHLISKMRPLKDGGSRFAIVLNGSPLFTGGAGSGESEIRRHVLENDLVEAIIGLPT
;
A
#
# COMPACT_ATOMS: atom_id res chain seq x y z
N MET A 1 -1.96 18.06 -14.11
CA MET A 1 -0.62 18.64 -13.91
C MET A 1 0.40 17.71 -14.54
N ASN A 2 1.39 18.19 -15.30
CA ASN A 2 2.40 17.29 -15.87
C ASN A 2 3.47 16.92 -14.80
N GLN A 3 4.20 15.83 -15.04
CA GLN A 3 5.21 15.29 -14.12
C GLN A 3 6.28 16.33 -13.73
N GLN A 4 6.64 17.21 -14.66
CA GLN A 4 7.62 18.26 -14.45
C GLN A 4 7.13 19.32 -13.45
N ALA A 5 5.90 19.80 -13.59
CA ALA A 5 5.31 20.78 -12.67
C ALA A 5 5.20 20.24 -11.23
N LEU A 6 4.86 18.96 -11.10
CA LEU A 6 4.78 18.33 -9.79
C LEU A 6 6.17 18.10 -9.17
N SER A 7 7.14 17.64 -9.96
CA SER A 7 8.52 17.53 -9.49
C SER A 7 9.05 18.89 -9.04
N SER A 8 8.77 19.97 -9.77
CA SER A 8 9.14 21.34 -9.38
C SER A 8 8.45 21.76 -8.08
N PHE A 9 7.18 21.41 -7.90
CA PHE A 9 6.45 21.67 -6.65
C PHE A 9 7.11 20.98 -5.45
N ILE A 10 7.39 19.67 -5.58
CA ILE A 10 8.06 18.87 -4.55
C ILE A 10 9.40 19.48 -4.17
N TRP A 11 10.21 19.85 -5.16
CA TRP A 11 11.49 20.51 -4.93
C TRP A 11 11.32 21.85 -4.22
N SER A 12 10.29 22.62 -4.56
CA SER A 12 10.02 23.89 -3.87
C SER A 12 9.67 23.73 -2.39
N VAL A 13 9.14 22.56 -1.98
CA VAL A 13 8.94 22.22 -0.57
C VAL A 13 10.24 21.74 0.05
N ALA A 14 10.99 20.87 -0.64
CA ALA A 14 12.30 20.40 -0.18
C ALA A 14 13.30 21.56 0.07
N ASP A 15 13.24 22.60 -0.76
CA ASP A 15 14.04 23.82 -0.58
C ASP A 15 13.71 24.56 0.72
N LEU A 16 12.45 24.59 1.15
CA LEU A 16 12.05 25.17 2.45
C LEU A 16 12.59 24.36 3.63
N LEU A 17 12.74 23.05 3.47
CA LEU A 17 13.21 22.14 4.52
C LEU A 17 14.75 22.11 4.63
N ARG A 18 15.45 22.71 3.66
CA ARG A 18 16.91 22.68 3.59
C ARG A 18 17.53 23.51 4.72
N GLY A 19 18.36 22.85 5.53
CA GLY A 19 19.04 23.45 6.67
C GLY A 19 18.46 22.99 8.00
N ASP A 20 17.14 22.86 8.09
CA ASP A 20 16.43 22.43 9.31
C ASP A 20 16.20 20.91 9.39
N PHE A 21 16.12 20.24 8.24
CA PHE A 21 15.89 18.80 8.13
C PHE A 21 16.96 18.11 7.27
N LYS A 22 17.27 16.85 7.61
CA LYS A 22 18.12 16.01 6.75
C LYS A 22 17.37 15.65 5.47
N GLN A 23 18.09 15.51 4.36
CA GLN A 23 17.47 15.19 3.07
C GLN A 23 16.71 13.85 3.10
N SER A 24 17.21 12.87 3.84
CA SER A 24 16.53 11.58 4.05
C SER A 24 15.22 11.68 4.84
N GLU A 25 14.92 12.83 5.45
CA GLU A 25 13.67 13.08 6.18
C GLU A 25 12.63 13.83 5.35
N TYR A 26 12.98 14.33 4.17
CA TYR A 26 12.06 15.13 3.35
C TYR A 26 10.81 14.33 2.96
N GLY A 27 10.96 13.04 2.67
CA GLY A 27 9.84 12.15 2.38
C GLY A 27 8.83 12.07 3.50
N LYS A 28 9.30 12.03 4.75
CA LYS A 28 8.44 11.97 5.96
C LYS A 28 7.56 13.19 6.13
N ILE A 29 7.91 14.30 5.49
CA ILE A 29 7.13 15.54 5.50
C ILE A 29 6.26 15.63 4.24
N ILE A 30 6.86 15.43 3.08
CA ILE A 30 6.19 15.65 1.80
C ILE A 30 5.08 14.61 1.55
N LEU A 31 5.29 13.34 1.91
CA LEU A 31 4.33 12.26 1.64
C LEU A 31 3.00 12.46 2.42
N PRO A 32 3.00 12.70 3.75
CA PRO A 32 1.74 12.89 4.48
C PRO A 32 0.97 14.13 4.01
N PHE A 33 1.64 15.24 3.71
CA PHE A 33 0.97 16.43 3.18
C PHE A 33 0.40 16.20 1.78
N THR A 34 1.07 15.41 0.94
CA THR A 34 0.56 15.03 -0.38
C THR A 34 -0.73 14.21 -0.26
N VAL A 35 -0.74 13.22 0.65
CA VAL A 35 -1.94 12.41 0.95
C VAL A 35 -3.05 13.29 1.52
N LEU A 36 -2.74 14.14 2.51
CA LEU A 36 -3.71 15.05 3.11
C LEU A 36 -4.36 15.94 2.07
N ARG A 37 -3.57 16.54 1.17
CA ARG A 37 -4.12 17.42 0.14
C ARG A 37 -4.96 16.65 -0.88
N ARG A 38 -4.59 15.43 -1.24
CA ARG A 38 -5.40 14.57 -2.12
C ARG A 38 -6.76 14.27 -1.49
N LEU A 39 -6.79 13.86 -0.22
CA LEU A 39 -8.03 13.58 0.51
C LEU A 39 -8.89 14.85 0.68
N ASP A 40 -8.26 15.99 0.96
CA ASP A 40 -8.90 17.30 1.08
C ASP A 40 -9.58 17.72 -0.23
N CYS A 41 -8.89 17.61 -1.37
CA CYS A 41 -9.48 17.91 -2.70
C CYS A 41 -10.71 17.05 -2.96
N VAL A 42 -10.64 15.74 -2.66
CA VAL A 42 -11.73 14.78 -2.91
C VAL A 42 -12.98 15.10 -2.09
N LEU A 43 -12.81 15.61 -0.86
CA LEU A 43 -13.94 16.00 0.00
C LEU A 43 -14.44 17.43 -0.23
N GLU A 44 -13.64 18.29 -0.87
CA GLU A 44 -13.95 19.71 -1.05
C GLU A 44 -15.38 19.97 -1.58
N PRO A 45 -15.87 19.26 -2.63
CA PRO A 45 -17.22 19.48 -3.15
C PRO A 45 -18.36 19.12 -2.19
N THR A 46 -18.11 18.23 -1.23
CA THR A 46 -19.15 17.66 -0.34
C THR A 46 -19.03 18.13 1.11
N LYS A 47 -17.98 18.89 1.44
CA LYS A 47 -17.64 19.31 2.80
C LYS A 47 -18.79 19.96 3.54
N ALA A 48 -19.48 20.94 2.92
CA ALA A 48 -20.58 21.65 3.55
C ALA A 48 -21.76 20.72 3.90
N ASP A 49 -22.10 19.80 2.99
CA ASP A 49 -23.18 18.84 3.18
C ASP A 49 -22.85 17.82 4.27
N VAL A 50 -21.60 17.36 4.33
CA VAL A 50 -21.11 16.45 5.39
C VAL A 50 -21.19 17.12 6.76
N LEU A 51 -20.78 18.39 6.88
CA LEU A 51 -20.86 19.13 8.15
C LEU A 51 -22.30 19.36 8.61
N ALA A 52 -23.19 19.74 7.69
CA ALA A 52 -24.61 19.91 7.98
C ALA A 52 -25.26 18.59 8.44
N GLU A 53 -24.92 17.48 7.78
CA GLU A 53 -25.39 16.14 8.15
C GLU A 53 -24.83 15.72 9.52
N PHE A 54 -23.56 15.98 9.80
CA PHE A 54 -22.93 15.67 11.08
C PHE A 54 -23.62 16.37 12.25
N GLU A 55 -23.91 17.66 12.11
CA GLU A 55 -24.67 18.44 13.09
C GLU A 55 -26.07 17.87 13.32
N LEU A 56 -26.79 17.55 12.23
CA LEU A 56 -28.15 17.01 12.29
C LEU A 56 -28.20 15.67 13.04
N ARG A 57 -27.29 14.75 12.70
CA ARG A 57 -27.27 13.39 13.29
C ARG A 57 -26.75 13.39 14.71
N SER A 58 -25.76 14.22 15.02
CA SER A 58 -25.23 14.35 16.38
C SER A 58 -26.28 14.90 17.34
N LYS A 59 -27.05 15.91 16.93
CA LYS A 59 -28.18 16.45 17.73
C LYS A 59 -29.28 15.42 17.95
N ALA A 60 -29.47 14.49 17.02
CA ALA A 60 -30.42 13.39 17.14
C ALA A 60 -29.90 12.21 17.97
N GLY A 61 -28.65 12.24 18.46
CA GLY A 61 -28.03 11.13 19.21
C GLY A 61 -27.78 9.87 18.37
N LEU A 62 -27.72 9.99 17.04
CA LEU A 62 -27.51 8.88 16.12
C LEU A 62 -26.02 8.75 15.77
N ASN A 63 -25.57 7.53 15.42
CA ASN A 63 -24.25 7.35 14.82
C ASN A 63 -24.23 8.03 13.43
N PRO A 64 -23.45 9.10 13.22
CA PRO A 64 -23.47 9.86 11.98
C PRO A 64 -22.77 9.13 10.82
N ALA A 65 -21.82 8.23 11.10
CA ALA A 65 -20.84 7.75 10.12
C ALA A 65 -21.46 7.21 8.80
N PRO A 66 -22.50 6.33 8.80
CA PRO A 66 -23.08 5.84 7.56
C PRO A 66 -23.71 6.95 6.70
N PHE A 67 -24.27 7.98 7.32
CA PHE A 67 -24.85 9.14 6.64
C PHE A 67 -23.75 10.03 6.04
N LEU A 68 -22.66 10.22 6.78
CA LEU A 68 -21.53 11.02 6.33
C LEU A 68 -20.84 10.39 5.12
N LEU A 69 -20.63 9.07 5.12
CA LEU A 69 -20.08 8.35 3.96
C LEU A 69 -20.96 8.53 2.72
N ARG A 70 -22.29 8.39 2.89
CA ARG A 70 -23.24 8.61 1.79
C ARG A 70 -23.23 10.05 1.27
N LYS A 71 -23.09 11.04 2.16
CA LYS A 71 -23.01 12.46 1.78
C LYS A 71 -21.69 12.83 1.12
N ALA A 72 -20.58 12.27 1.62
CA ALA A 72 -19.27 12.45 1.02
C ALA A 72 -19.17 11.79 -0.37
N GLY A 73 -19.94 10.71 -0.60
CA GLY A 73 -19.83 9.92 -1.83
C GLY A 73 -18.49 9.17 -1.91
N GLN A 74 -17.84 8.95 -0.76
CA GLN A 74 -16.50 8.39 -0.62
C GLN A 74 -16.48 7.35 0.51
N GLY A 75 -15.46 6.50 0.53
CA GLY A 75 -15.20 5.56 1.63
C GLY A 75 -14.73 6.23 2.93
N PHE A 76 -14.67 7.56 2.97
CA PHE A 76 -14.21 8.35 4.12
C PHE A 76 -14.93 9.70 4.18
N TYR A 77 -14.80 10.38 5.31
CA TYR A 77 -15.37 11.70 5.54
C TYR A 77 -14.49 12.54 6.48
N ASN A 78 -14.81 13.83 6.62
CA ASN A 78 -14.19 14.71 7.61
C ASN A 78 -15.23 15.63 8.26
N THR A 79 -15.27 15.66 9.60
CA THR A 79 -16.21 16.45 10.42
C THR A 79 -15.60 17.73 11.00
N SER A 80 -14.33 18.00 10.74
CA SER A 80 -13.69 19.26 11.15
C SER A 80 -14.24 20.43 10.34
N PRO A 81 -14.47 21.61 10.96
CA PRO A 81 -14.85 22.81 10.20
C PRO A 81 -13.72 23.33 9.31
N PHE A 82 -12.48 22.83 9.49
CA PHE A 82 -11.33 23.17 8.67
C PHE A 82 -11.27 22.34 7.39
N ASP A 83 -10.64 22.93 6.39
CA ASP A 83 -10.10 22.33 5.16
C ASP A 83 -8.74 23.00 4.90
N MET A 84 -7.94 22.50 3.96
CA MET A 84 -6.60 23.04 3.73
C MET A 84 -6.59 24.55 3.42
N LYS A 85 -7.65 25.08 2.80
CA LYS A 85 -7.75 26.51 2.47
C LYS A 85 -8.08 27.34 3.71
N ARG A 86 -9.03 26.89 4.54
CA ARG A 86 -9.42 27.56 5.79
C ARG A 86 -8.30 27.57 6.82
N LEU A 87 -7.45 26.54 6.83
CA LEU A 87 -6.27 26.50 7.71
C LEU A 87 -5.33 27.68 7.48
N MET A 88 -5.25 28.23 6.26
CA MET A 88 -4.37 29.35 5.93
C MET A 88 -4.85 30.69 6.51
N GLY A 89 -6.09 30.76 7.01
CA GLY A 89 -6.65 31.97 7.60
C GLY A 89 -6.15 32.30 9.01
N ASP A 90 -5.42 31.39 9.66
CA ASP A 90 -4.96 31.53 11.05
C ASP A 90 -3.57 30.93 11.22
N GLN A 91 -2.56 31.70 10.79
CA GLN A 91 -1.15 31.30 10.84
C GLN A 91 -0.67 31.03 12.27
N ASP A 92 -1.12 31.81 13.25
CA ASP A 92 -0.65 31.72 14.64
C ASP A 92 -1.06 30.41 15.31
N HIS A 93 -2.20 29.82 14.90
CA HIS A 93 -2.71 28.55 15.43
C HIS A 93 -2.66 27.39 14.43
N ILE A 94 -1.86 27.51 13.36
CA ILE A 94 -1.82 26.52 12.27
C ILE A 94 -1.60 25.08 12.75
N ALA A 95 -0.74 24.86 13.76
CA ALA A 95 -0.51 23.53 14.31
C ALA A 95 -1.77 22.94 14.96
N ALA A 96 -2.40 23.70 15.86
CA ALA A 96 -3.62 23.28 16.54
C ALA A 96 -4.78 23.05 15.56
N ASN A 97 -4.93 23.93 14.57
CA ASN A 97 -5.97 23.83 13.55
C ASN A 97 -5.74 22.61 12.64
N LEU A 98 -4.50 22.34 12.24
CA LEU A 98 -4.14 21.16 11.44
C LEU A 98 -4.36 19.86 12.22
N TYR A 99 -4.09 19.84 13.53
CA TYR A 99 -4.42 18.70 14.40
C TYR A 99 -5.93 18.46 14.48
N ALA A 100 -6.71 19.51 14.71
CA ALA A 100 -8.16 19.42 14.69
C ALA A 100 -8.70 18.97 13.32
N TYR A 101 -8.04 19.36 12.23
CA TYR A 101 -8.39 18.92 10.88
C TYR A 101 -8.17 17.42 10.69
N VAL A 102 -6.98 16.92 11.04
CA VAL A 102 -6.63 15.49 10.94
C VAL A 102 -7.53 14.64 11.84
N GLN A 103 -7.82 15.09 13.07
CA GLN A 103 -8.69 14.37 14.00
C GLN A 103 -10.17 14.34 13.57
N GLY A 104 -10.59 15.26 12.70
CA GLY A 104 -11.94 15.26 12.14
C GLY A 104 -12.18 14.17 11.08
N PHE A 105 -11.14 13.50 10.58
CA PHE A 105 -11.32 12.44 9.60
C PHE A 105 -11.90 11.14 10.20
N SER A 106 -12.52 10.33 9.35
CA SER A 106 -12.96 8.97 9.69
C SER A 106 -11.79 8.09 10.21
N PRO A 107 -12.06 7.08 11.05
CA PRO A 107 -11.01 6.25 11.68
C PRO A 107 -9.96 5.70 10.71
N THR A 108 -10.36 5.19 9.54
CA THR A 108 -9.46 4.68 8.49
C THR A 108 -8.43 5.71 8.01
N VAL A 109 -8.81 6.98 7.94
CA VAL A 109 -7.88 8.05 7.52
C VAL A 109 -6.99 8.49 8.68
N ARG A 110 -7.48 8.47 9.92
CA ARG A 110 -6.63 8.73 11.09
C ARG A 110 -5.54 7.68 11.24
N ASP A 111 -5.88 6.41 11.02
CA ASP A 111 -4.92 5.29 10.98
C ASP A 111 -3.78 5.53 9.97
N ILE A 112 -4.10 6.04 8.77
CA ILE A 112 -3.09 6.45 7.77
C ILE A 112 -2.13 7.50 8.36
N PHE A 113 -2.65 8.56 8.98
CA PHE A 113 -1.81 9.64 9.52
C PHE A 113 -1.04 9.26 10.79
N GLU A 114 -1.55 8.31 11.57
CA GLU A 114 -0.85 7.72 12.71
C GLU A 114 0.39 6.95 12.23
N HIS A 115 0.27 6.14 11.18
CA HIS A 115 1.39 5.38 10.60
C HIS A 115 2.40 6.27 9.86
N PHE A 116 2.00 7.44 9.40
CA PHE A 116 2.91 8.50 8.98
C PHE A 116 3.61 9.23 10.13
N SER A 117 3.20 9.00 11.38
CA SER A 117 3.62 9.80 12.54
C SER A 117 3.41 11.31 12.30
N PHE A 118 2.33 11.69 11.62
CA PHE A 118 2.16 13.03 11.07
C PHE A 118 2.13 14.12 12.15
N GLN A 119 1.56 13.81 13.32
CA GLN A 119 1.60 14.66 14.51
C GLN A 119 3.03 15.13 14.84
N GLN A 120 3.99 14.20 14.85
CA GLN A 120 5.38 14.51 15.18
C GLN A 120 6.01 15.42 14.11
N GLN A 121 5.64 15.23 12.83
CA GLN A 121 6.16 16.08 11.75
C GLN A 121 5.61 17.49 11.84
N ILE A 122 4.33 17.65 12.18
CA ILE A 122 3.72 18.96 12.43
C ILE A 122 4.43 19.67 13.58
N ASP A 123 4.67 19.00 14.72
CA ASP A 123 5.37 19.57 15.86
C ASP A 123 6.80 20.02 15.50
N ARG A 124 7.52 19.20 14.71
CA ARG A 124 8.87 19.54 14.24
C ARG A 124 8.87 20.75 13.32
N LEU A 125 7.95 20.80 12.36
CA LEU A 125 7.80 21.92 11.43
C LEU A 125 7.40 23.21 12.16
N ALA A 126 6.53 23.11 13.16
CA ALA A 126 6.10 24.26 13.96
C ALA A 126 7.27 24.84 14.75
N LYS A 127 8.07 23.97 15.40
CA LYS A 127 9.30 24.38 16.11
C LYS A 127 10.33 25.05 15.21
N ALA A 128 10.42 24.62 13.95
CA ALA A 128 11.29 25.23 12.94
C ALA A 128 10.71 26.51 12.31
N GLY A 129 9.46 26.89 12.61
CA GLY A 129 8.79 28.04 11.97
C GLY A 129 8.43 27.81 10.49
N LEU A 130 8.40 26.55 10.03
CA LEU A 130 8.19 26.18 8.63
C LEU A 130 6.77 25.65 8.35
N LEU A 131 6.01 25.28 9.38
CA LEU A 131 4.73 24.59 9.23
C LEU A 131 3.74 25.32 8.33
N TYR A 132 3.53 26.62 8.55
CA TYR A 132 2.62 27.42 7.73
C TYR A 132 3.06 27.44 6.26
N GLN A 133 4.34 27.71 5.99
CA GLN A 133 4.89 27.79 4.63
C GLN A 133 4.75 26.47 3.88
N VAL A 134 5.01 25.35 4.56
CA VAL A 134 4.82 24.01 3.99
C VAL A 134 3.34 23.74 3.72
N ALA A 135 2.46 23.96 4.70
CA ALA A 135 1.03 23.74 4.53
C ALA A 135 0.42 24.62 3.42
N GLU A 136 0.89 25.87 3.30
CA GLU A 136 0.47 26.82 2.27
C GLU A 136 0.82 26.34 0.86
N LYS A 137 2.03 25.79 0.66
CA LYS A 137 2.41 25.17 -0.62
C LYS A 137 1.37 24.12 -1.04
N PHE A 138 0.99 23.24 -0.11
CA PHE A 138 0.01 22.19 -0.39
C PHE A 138 -1.44 22.70 -0.51
N ALA A 139 -1.83 23.80 0.15
CA ALA A 139 -3.16 24.37 0.00
C ALA A 139 -3.44 24.87 -1.43
N HIS A 140 -2.39 25.28 -2.16
CA HIS A 140 -2.49 25.86 -3.51
C HIS A 140 -2.47 24.85 -4.65
N ILE A 141 -2.11 23.60 -4.40
CA ILE A 141 -2.04 22.56 -5.44
C ILE A 141 -3.38 21.85 -5.57
N ASP A 142 -3.90 21.68 -6.78
CA ASP A 142 -5.11 20.90 -7.02
C ASP A 142 -4.73 19.45 -7.37
N LEU A 143 -4.97 18.57 -6.39
CA LEU A 143 -4.80 17.13 -6.51
C LEU A 143 -6.15 16.43 -6.57
N HIS A 144 -7.22 17.02 -7.11
CA HIS A 144 -8.46 16.27 -7.34
C HIS A 144 -8.27 15.19 -8.44
N PRO A 145 -8.95 14.02 -8.39
CA PRO A 145 -8.95 13.02 -9.46
C PRO A 145 -9.21 13.57 -10.87
N ASP A 146 -10.00 14.64 -10.99
CA ASP A 146 -10.29 15.28 -12.28
C ASP A 146 -9.10 16.08 -12.86
N LYS A 147 -8.13 16.47 -12.03
CA LYS A 147 -6.92 17.21 -12.44
C LYS A 147 -5.67 16.33 -12.49
N VAL A 148 -5.62 15.35 -11.60
CA VAL A 148 -4.56 14.36 -11.47
C VAL A 148 -5.26 13.02 -11.31
N SER A 149 -5.30 12.20 -12.35
CA SER A 149 -5.98 10.90 -12.29
C SER A 149 -5.35 9.99 -11.23
N ASN A 150 -6.06 8.93 -10.81
CA ASN A 150 -5.50 7.98 -9.85
C ASN A 150 -4.20 7.32 -10.37
N SER A 151 -4.14 7.00 -11.66
CA SER A 151 -2.92 6.48 -12.29
C SER A 151 -1.78 7.49 -12.29
N GLN A 152 -2.07 8.75 -12.59
CA GLN A 152 -1.07 9.81 -12.48
C GLN A 152 -0.58 9.94 -11.03
N MET A 153 -1.49 9.90 -10.05
CA MET A 153 -1.16 9.97 -8.63
C MET A 153 -0.31 8.78 -8.16
N GLY A 154 -0.54 7.58 -8.69
CA GLY A 154 0.34 6.43 -8.49
C GLY A 154 1.79 6.74 -8.92
N LEU A 155 1.96 7.25 -10.15
CA LEU A 155 3.28 7.66 -10.66
C LEU A 155 3.91 8.79 -9.81
N VAL A 156 3.11 9.70 -9.25
CA VAL A 156 3.58 10.73 -8.32
C VAL A 156 4.22 10.10 -7.09
N PHE A 157 3.51 9.19 -6.43
CA PHE A 157 3.99 8.54 -5.21
C PHE A 157 5.23 7.70 -5.49
N GLU A 158 5.21 6.91 -6.57
CA GLU A 158 6.37 6.14 -7.03
C GLU A 158 7.61 7.04 -7.22
N GLU A 159 7.47 8.17 -7.92
CA GLU A 159 8.57 9.11 -8.14
C GLU A 159 9.05 9.81 -6.86
N LEU A 160 8.14 10.16 -5.95
CA LEU A 160 8.47 10.72 -4.65
C LEU A 160 9.32 9.74 -3.84
N ILE A 161 8.85 8.50 -3.71
CA ILE A 161 9.52 7.45 -2.95
C ILE A 161 10.89 7.14 -3.56
N ARG A 162 10.94 6.95 -4.89
CA ARG A 162 12.20 6.70 -5.61
C ARG A 162 13.23 7.78 -5.33
N LYS A 163 12.86 9.06 -5.44
CA LYS A 163 13.76 10.17 -5.15
C LYS A 163 14.24 10.18 -3.71
N PHE A 164 13.37 9.91 -2.74
CA PHE A 164 13.78 9.89 -1.34
C PHE A 164 14.66 8.68 -0.99
N ALA A 165 14.44 7.54 -1.63
CA ALA A 165 15.32 6.36 -1.52
C ALA A 165 16.71 6.63 -2.14
N GLU A 166 16.76 7.25 -3.33
CA GLU A 166 18.03 7.67 -3.96
C GLU A 166 18.82 8.64 -3.05
N ILE A 167 18.12 9.52 -2.33
CA ILE A 167 18.70 10.48 -1.40
C ILE A 167 19.14 9.82 -0.09
N SER A 168 18.44 8.79 0.41
CA SER A 168 18.78 8.09 1.65
C SER A 168 19.97 7.14 1.51
N ASN A 169 20.45 6.90 0.28
CA ASN A 169 21.51 5.93 -0.04
C ASN A 169 21.15 4.50 0.39
N GLU A 170 19.85 4.23 0.57
CA GLU A 170 19.29 2.91 0.72
C GLU A 170 19.24 2.24 -0.66
N THR A 171 19.45 0.93 -0.72
CA THR A 171 19.50 0.16 -1.98
C THR A 171 18.15 0.25 -2.70
N ALA A 172 18.07 1.06 -3.77
CA ALA A 172 16.84 1.32 -4.53
C ALA A 172 16.10 0.06 -5.02
N GLY A 173 16.80 -1.08 -5.17
CA GLY A 173 16.23 -2.37 -5.57
C GLY A 173 15.38 -3.07 -4.50
N GLU A 174 15.47 -2.67 -3.23
CA GLU A 174 14.69 -3.26 -2.13
C GLU A 174 13.30 -2.61 -1.96
N HIS A 175 13.05 -1.48 -2.62
CA HIS A 175 11.85 -0.66 -2.38
C HIS A 175 10.92 -0.49 -3.58
N PHE A 176 11.33 -0.92 -4.79
CA PHE A 176 10.53 -0.70 -5.98
C PHE A 176 10.65 -1.82 -7.02
N THR A 177 9.50 -2.31 -7.47
CA THR A 177 9.39 -3.19 -8.65
C THR A 177 9.13 -2.33 -9.88
N PRO A 178 10.01 -2.35 -10.91
CA PRO A 178 9.76 -1.61 -12.15
C PRO A 178 8.42 -1.95 -12.78
N ARG A 179 7.67 -0.94 -13.28
CA ARG A 179 6.31 -1.14 -13.82
C ARG A 179 6.27 -2.16 -14.96
N GLU A 180 7.34 -2.29 -15.73
CA GLU A 180 7.49 -3.26 -16.81
C GLU A 180 7.49 -4.69 -16.26
N VAL A 181 8.17 -4.92 -15.14
CA VAL A 181 8.19 -6.22 -14.45
C VAL A 181 6.80 -6.52 -13.87
N ILE A 182 6.16 -5.52 -13.25
CA ILE A 182 4.79 -5.67 -12.74
C ILE A 182 3.82 -6.02 -13.88
N ARG A 183 3.88 -5.31 -15.01
CA ARG A 183 3.03 -5.59 -16.18
C ARG A 183 3.28 -7.01 -16.71
N LEU A 184 4.53 -7.46 -16.76
CA LEU A 184 4.85 -8.84 -17.13
C LEU A 184 4.17 -9.83 -16.18
N MET A 185 4.32 -9.66 -14.87
CA MET A 185 3.67 -10.52 -13.87
C MET A 185 2.15 -10.55 -14.05
N VAL A 186 1.52 -9.40 -14.19
CA VAL A 186 0.07 -9.28 -14.36
C VAL A 186 -0.40 -9.96 -15.65
N ASN A 187 0.30 -9.75 -16.77
CA ASN A 187 -0.03 -10.41 -18.04
C ASN A 187 0.01 -11.94 -17.90
N LEU A 188 1.05 -12.48 -17.25
CA LEU A 188 1.18 -13.93 -17.03
C LEU A 188 0.05 -14.48 -16.14
N LEU A 189 -0.36 -13.73 -15.12
CA LEU A 189 -1.47 -14.12 -14.25
C LEU A 189 -2.81 -14.17 -14.98
N PHE A 190 -3.03 -13.29 -15.96
CA PHE A 190 -4.32 -13.16 -16.64
C PHE A 190 -4.40 -13.92 -17.96
N VAL A 191 -3.28 -14.29 -18.58
CA VAL A 191 -3.23 -14.82 -19.96
C VAL A 191 -4.13 -16.05 -20.21
N GLU A 192 -4.28 -16.95 -19.24
CA GLU A 192 -5.13 -18.15 -19.38
C GLU A 192 -6.60 -17.91 -18.96
N ASP A 193 -6.90 -16.75 -18.38
CA ASP A 193 -8.19 -16.44 -17.78
C ASP A 193 -9.03 -15.44 -18.61
N ASP A 194 -8.68 -15.20 -19.88
CA ASP A 194 -9.41 -14.30 -20.78
C ASP A 194 -10.93 -14.58 -20.79
N ALA A 195 -11.33 -15.86 -20.85
CA ALA A 195 -12.74 -16.25 -20.86
C ALA A 195 -13.47 -15.96 -19.54
N VAL A 196 -12.75 -15.90 -18.43
CA VAL A 196 -13.27 -15.56 -17.11
C VAL A 196 -13.30 -14.05 -16.94
N LEU A 197 -12.20 -13.37 -17.27
CA LEU A 197 -11.99 -11.94 -17.07
C LEU A 197 -12.79 -11.08 -18.06
N SER A 198 -13.16 -11.62 -19.22
CA SER A 198 -14.03 -10.94 -20.19
C SER A 198 -15.52 -10.96 -19.82
N LYS A 199 -15.94 -11.72 -18.80
CA LYS A 199 -17.35 -11.76 -18.39
C LYS A 199 -17.79 -10.42 -17.78
N PRO A 200 -18.95 -9.87 -18.19
CA PRO A 200 -19.52 -8.67 -17.59
C PRO A 200 -19.67 -8.81 -16.07
N GLY A 201 -19.14 -7.83 -15.32
CA GLY A 201 -19.32 -7.76 -13.87
C GLY A 201 -18.55 -8.80 -13.05
N VAL A 202 -17.56 -9.48 -13.62
CA VAL A 202 -16.74 -10.44 -12.87
C VAL A 202 -15.95 -9.73 -11.77
N VAL A 203 -15.96 -10.33 -10.57
CA VAL A 203 -15.19 -9.87 -9.41
C VAL A 203 -14.19 -10.97 -9.04
N ARG A 204 -12.92 -10.61 -8.94
CA ARG A 204 -11.83 -11.51 -8.52
C ARG A 204 -11.04 -10.87 -7.39
N SER A 205 -10.38 -11.66 -6.57
CA SER A 205 -9.50 -11.17 -5.51
C SER A 205 -8.03 -11.24 -5.94
N ILE A 206 -7.28 -10.20 -5.57
CA ILE A 206 -5.83 -10.16 -5.75
C ILE A 206 -5.15 -9.80 -4.44
N TYR A 207 -4.07 -10.50 -4.10
CA TYR A 207 -3.33 -10.28 -2.86
C TYR A 207 -1.83 -10.08 -3.08
N ASP A 208 -1.27 -9.15 -2.32
CA ASP A 208 0.18 -8.93 -2.19
C ASP A 208 0.61 -8.97 -0.71
N PRO A 209 1.37 -9.99 -0.27
CA PRO A 209 1.85 -10.10 1.10
C PRO A 209 2.98 -9.13 1.45
N THR A 210 3.50 -8.38 0.49
CA THR A 210 4.55 -7.37 0.66
C THR A 210 4.21 -6.17 -0.20
N ALA A 211 3.03 -5.60 0.08
CA ALA A 211 2.35 -4.67 -0.82
C ALA A 211 3.15 -3.39 -1.07
N GLY A 212 4.11 -3.03 -0.22
CA GLY A 212 4.82 -1.77 -0.27
C GLY A 212 3.80 -0.64 -0.28
N THR A 213 3.85 0.17 -1.33
CA THR A 213 2.93 1.30 -1.54
C THR A 213 1.70 0.97 -2.37
N GLY A 214 1.47 -0.32 -2.67
CA GLY A 214 0.31 -0.80 -3.43
C GLY A 214 0.46 -0.68 -4.95
N GLY A 215 1.69 -0.43 -5.44
CA GLY A 215 1.96 -0.25 -6.86
C GLY A 215 1.59 -1.46 -7.71
N MET A 216 1.91 -2.68 -7.25
CA MET A 216 1.60 -3.89 -8.01
C MET A 216 0.08 -4.17 -8.07
N LEU A 217 -0.62 -4.00 -6.96
CA LEU A 217 -2.09 -4.09 -6.89
C LEU A 217 -2.76 -3.08 -7.83
N SER A 218 -2.22 -1.86 -7.88
CA SER A 218 -2.71 -0.78 -8.72
C SER A 218 -2.56 -1.08 -10.21
N VAL A 219 -1.37 -1.51 -10.64
CA VAL A 219 -1.10 -1.89 -12.04
C VAL A 219 -2.00 -3.05 -12.46
N ALA A 220 -2.22 -4.04 -11.59
CA ALA A 220 -3.13 -5.14 -11.88
C ALA A 220 -4.57 -4.67 -12.11
N GLY A 221 -5.07 -3.75 -11.28
CA GLY A 221 -6.39 -3.16 -11.45
C GLY A 221 -6.53 -2.30 -12.70
N GLU A 222 -5.51 -1.48 -13.01
CA GLU A 222 -5.45 -0.68 -14.25
C GLU A 222 -5.48 -1.56 -15.48
N HIS A 223 -4.65 -2.61 -15.50
CA HIS A 223 -4.58 -3.55 -16.61
C HIS A 223 -5.90 -4.32 -16.79
N LEU A 224 -6.53 -4.78 -15.70
CA LEU A 224 -7.85 -5.40 -15.81
C LEU A 224 -8.91 -4.43 -16.35
N ALA A 225 -8.87 -3.15 -15.95
CA ALA A 225 -9.80 -2.15 -16.46
C ALA A 225 -9.59 -1.84 -17.96
N GLU A 226 -8.35 -1.90 -18.45
CA GLU A 226 -8.02 -1.82 -19.89
C GLU A 226 -8.62 -3.02 -20.66
N LEU A 227 -8.55 -4.23 -20.10
CA LEU A 227 -9.09 -5.45 -20.70
C LEU A 227 -10.62 -5.52 -20.64
N ASN A 228 -11.19 -5.24 -19.46
CA ASN A 228 -12.63 -5.28 -19.20
C ASN A 228 -13.02 -4.19 -18.18
N PRO A 229 -13.57 -3.05 -18.64
CA PRO A 229 -14.01 -1.96 -17.76
C PRO A 229 -15.12 -2.32 -16.77
N GLN A 230 -15.80 -3.46 -16.96
CA GLN A 230 -16.84 -3.96 -16.05
C GLN A 230 -16.33 -4.99 -15.04
N ALA A 231 -15.12 -5.51 -15.25
CA ALA A 231 -14.47 -6.39 -14.27
C ALA A 231 -13.93 -5.58 -13.09
N ARG A 232 -13.80 -6.23 -11.93
CA ARG A 232 -13.29 -5.61 -10.71
C ARG A 232 -12.33 -6.56 -10.00
N LEU A 233 -11.22 -6.01 -9.51
CA LEU A 233 -10.40 -6.67 -8.50
C LEU A 233 -10.79 -6.15 -7.13
N THR A 234 -10.93 -7.08 -6.18
CA THR A 234 -10.87 -6.80 -4.76
C THR A 234 -9.43 -6.91 -4.32
N MET A 235 -8.84 -5.79 -3.92
CA MET A 235 -7.42 -5.71 -3.60
C MET A 235 -7.18 -5.97 -2.12
N TRP A 236 -6.22 -6.84 -1.84
CA TRP A 236 -5.78 -7.20 -0.50
C TRP A 236 -4.27 -7.02 -0.42
N GLY A 237 -3.78 -6.59 0.74
CA GLY A 237 -2.36 -6.33 0.91
C GLY A 237 -1.90 -6.46 2.34
N GLN A 238 -0.61 -6.67 2.52
CA GLN A 238 0.04 -6.56 3.81
C GLN A 238 1.38 -5.87 3.67
N GLU A 239 1.70 -4.98 4.61
CA GLU A 239 2.95 -4.24 4.61
C GLU A 239 3.51 -4.05 6.03
N LEU A 240 4.83 -4.21 6.17
CA LEU A 240 5.55 -4.10 7.43
C LEU A 240 5.97 -2.66 7.72
N ASN A 241 6.33 -1.89 6.70
CA ASN A 241 6.80 -0.52 6.82
C ASN A 241 5.60 0.44 7.02
N PRO A 242 5.55 1.20 8.13
CA PRO A 242 4.41 2.08 8.43
C PRO A 242 4.10 3.12 7.34
N GLU A 243 5.14 3.74 6.78
CA GLU A 243 4.96 4.78 5.76
C GLU A 243 4.42 4.19 4.45
N SER A 244 4.97 3.04 4.04
CA SER A 244 4.52 2.32 2.84
C SER A 244 3.08 1.82 2.99
N TYR A 245 2.76 1.25 4.16
CA TYR A 245 1.40 0.87 4.54
C TYR A 245 0.42 2.05 4.43
N ALA A 246 0.78 3.20 5.00
CA ALA A 246 -0.07 4.39 4.98
C ALA A 246 -0.33 4.89 3.56
N ILE A 247 0.68 4.84 2.67
CA ILE A 247 0.54 5.19 1.25
C ILE A 247 -0.37 4.19 0.54
N CYS A 248 -0.13 2.89 0.70
CA CYS A 248 -0.95 1.83 0.11
C CYS A 248 -2.41 1.97 0.53
N LYS A 249 -2.67 2.12 1.83
CA LYS A 249 -4.01 2.27 2.39
C LYS A 249 -4.72 3.53 1.89
N ALA A 250 -4.00 4.65 1.80
CA ALA A 250 -4.55 5.90 1.25
C ALA A 250 -4.94 5.76 -0.24
N ASP A 251 -4.06 5.15 -1.04
CA ASP A 251 -4.30 4.94 -2.46
C ASP A 251 -5.49 4.01 -2.73
N MET A 252 -5.60 2.90 -1.98
CA MET A 252 -6.75 2.00 -2.03
C MET A 252 -8.05 2.72 -1.68
N LEU A 253 -8.04 3.53 -0.60
CA LEU A 253 -9.20 4.31 -0.17
C LEU A 253 -9.68 5.29 -1.26
N ILE A 254 -8.76 6.01 -1.91
CA ILE A 254 -9.07 6.97 -2.98
C ILE A 254 -9.59 6.26 -4.24
N LYS A 255 -9.13 5.05 -4.51
CA LYS A 255 -9.61 4.20 -5.61
C LYS A 255 -10.96 3.54 -5.32
N GLY A 256 -11.56 3.79 -4.16
CA GLY A 256 -12.82 3.18 -3.73
C GLY A 256 -12.69 1.69 -3.40
N GLN A 257 -11.46 1.22 -3.14
CA GLN A 257 -11.22 -0.11 -2.60
C GLN A 257 -11.48 -0.09 -1.09
N ASP A 258 -11.71 -1.29 -0.55
CA ASP A 258 -11.85 -1.50 0.88
C ASP A 258 -10.48 -1.43 1.55
N ALA A 259 -10.16 -0.25 2.10
CA ALA A 259 -8.86 0.05 2.68
C ALA A 259 -8.53 -0.78 3.94
N ASP A 260 -9.53 -1.41 4.57
CA ASP A 260 -9.32 -2.29 5.73
C ASP A 260 -8.74 -3.65 5.32
N ARG A 261 -8.67 -3.95 4.02
CA ARG A 261 -7.97 -5.12 3.45
C ARG A 261 -6.47 -4.93 3.29
N ILE A 262 -5.98 -3.74 3.60
CA ILE A 262 -4.54 -3.49 3.72
C ILE A 262 -4.20 -3.66 5.19
N ALA A 263 -3.45 -4.71 5.50
CA ALA A 263 -3.02 -5.04 6.85
C ALA A 263 -1.63 -4.46 7.13
N PHE A 264 -1.43 -3.96 8.35
CA PHE A 264 -0.12 -3.55 8.85
C PHE A 264 0.49 -4.68 9.68
N GLY A 265 1.74 -5.05 9.42
CA GLY A 265 2.47 -6.01 10.23
C GLY A 265 3.36 -6.95 9.42
N ASN A 266 4.13 -7.78 10.12
CA ASN A 266 5.04 -8.73 9.49
C ASN A 266 4.26 -9.96 8.98
N THR A 267 4.33 -10.22 7.67
CA THR A 267 3.65 -11.34 7.00
C THR A 267 3.92 -12.71 7.62
N PHE A 268 5.10 -12.92 8.21
CA PHE A 268 5.44 -14.19 8.84
C PHE A 268 4.86 -14.32 10.26
N SER A 269 5.06 -13.34 11.14
CA SER A 269 4.60 -13.45 12.54
C SER A 269 3.14 -13.10 12.73
N ASP A 270 2.62 -12.17 11.92
CA ASP A 270 1.32 -11.54 12.06
C ASP A 270 0.59 -11.58 10.72
N ASP A 271 0.18 -12.79 10.29
CA ASP A 271 -0.60 -12.96 9.06
C ASP A 271 -1.86 -12.08 9.11
N GLY A 272 -1.89 -11.03 8.28
CA GLY A 272 -2.95 -10.03 8.29
C GLY A 272 -4.27 -10.55 7.71
N HIS A 273 -4.21 -11.65 6.96
CA HIS A 273 -5.37 -12.23 6.27
C HIS A 273 -5.48 -13.73 6.55
N PRO A 274 -5.59 -14.16 7.82
CA PRO A 274 -5.61 -15.57 8.17
C PRO A 274 -6.83 -16.24 7.52
N HIS A 275 -6.65 -17.45 7.00
CA HIS A 275 -7.67 -18.24 6.30
C HIS A 275 -8.23 -17.65 5.00
N ALA A 276 -7.84 -16.43 4.61
CA ALA A 276 -8.20 -15.87 3.32
C ALA A 276 -7.47 -16.62 2.20
N THR A 277 -8.15 -16.78 1.06
CA THR A 277 -7.60 -17.36 -0.16
C THR A 277 -7.97 -16.48 -1.36
N PHE A 278 -7.11 -16.45 -2.37
CA PHE A 278 -7.20 -15.44 -3.43
C PHE A 278 -7.21 -16.02 -4.84
N ASP A 279 -7.92 -15.41 -5.79
CA ASP A 279 -7.90 -15.84 -7.19
C ASP A 279 -6.50 -15.61 -7.79
N TYR A 280 -5.95 -14.42 -7.57
CA TYR A 280 -4.63 -14.02 -8.01
C TYR A 280 -3.76 -13.56 -6.85
N MET A 281 -2.45 -13.76 -6.96
CA MET A 281 -1.52 -13.12 -6.04
C MET A 281 -0.27 -12.67 -6.79
N LEU A 282 0.35 -11.60 -6.31
CA LEU A 282 1.63 -11.14 -6.84
C LEU A 282 2.48 -10.60 -5.70
N SER A 283 3.79 -10.73 -5.79
CA SER A 283 4.67 -10.26 -4.73
C SER A 283 6.09 -10.03 -5.24
N ASN A 284 6.72 -9.00 -4.71
CA ASN A 284 8.16 -8.77 -4.81
C ASN A 284 8.68 -8.58 -3.38
N PRO A 285 8.88 -9.67 -2.62
CA PRO A 285 9.36 -9.55 -1.26
C PRO A 285 10.80 -9.02 -1.25
N PRO A 286 11.23 -8.39 -0.14
CA PRO A 286 12.61 -7.95 0.02
C PRO A 286 13.58 -9.15 -0.13
N PHE A 287 14.64 -8.96 -0.92
CA PHE A 287 15.54 -10.05 -1.29
C PHE A 287 16.44 -10.49 -0.13
N GLY A 288 16.48 -11.80 0.13
CA GLY A 288 17.42 -12.38 1.09
C GLY A 288 17.21 -11.92 2.54
N VAL A 289 15.98 -11.58 2.92
CA VAL A 289 15.68 -11.12 4.28
C VAL A 289 15.96 -12.21 5.30
N GLU A 290 16.76 -11.87 6.32
CA GLU A 290 16.95 -12.69 7.50
C GLU A 290 15.65 -12.74 8.32
N TRP A 291 15.18 -13.93 8.67
CA TRP A 291 13.95 -14.14 9.43
C TRP A 291 14.20 -14.44 10.93
N LYS A 292 15.38 -14.11 11.43
CA LYS A 292 15.82 -14.33 12.82
C LYS A 292 14.89 -13.73 13.87
N LYS A 293 14.34 -12.55 13.60
CA LYS A 293 13.42 -11.85 14.52
C LYS A 293 12.09 -12.59 14.74
N VAL A 294 11.68 -13.41 13.78
CA VAL A 294 10.42 -14.17 13.78
C VAL A 294 10.67 -15.68 13.78
N GLU A 295 11.90 -16.11 14.09
CA GLU A 295 12.31 -17.50 13.97
C GLU A 295 11.53 -18.43 14.89
N LYS A 296 11.25 -17.95 16.11
CA LYS A 296 10.50 -18.72 17.11
C LYS A 296 9.07 -19.00 16.64
N GLU A 297 8.41 -18.02 16.07
CA GLU A 297 7.04 -18.10 15.57
C GLU A 297 6.96 -19.08 14.39
N ILE A 298 7.87 -18.94 13.42
CA ILE A 298 7.94 -19.80 12.23
C ILE A 298 8.25 -21.25 12.59
N ARG A 299 9.26 -21.48 13.46
CA ARG A 299 9.59 -22.83 13.93
C ARG A 299 8.44 -23.47 14.67
N LYS A 300 7.77 -22.72 15.55
CA LYS A 300 6.59 -23.20 16.26
C LYS A 300 5.49 -23.63 15.29
N GLU A 301 5.19 -22.82 14.27
CA GLU A 301 4.18 -23.18 13.26
C GLU A 301 4.57 -24.46 12.50
N HIS A 302 5.81 -24.55 12.03
CA HIS A 302 6.33 -25.74 11.37
C HIS A 302 6.23 -27.01 12.24
N GLU A 303 6.68 -26.94 13.49
CA GLU A 303 6.70 -28.07 14.42
C GLU A 303 5.30 -28.51 14.87
N THR A 304 4.40 -27.56 15.09
CA THR A 304 3.07 -27.86 15.67
C THR A 304 1.99 -28.11 14.63
N GLN A 305 2.10 -27.52 13.44
CA GLN A 305 1.08 -27.62 12.39
C GLN A 305 1.55 -28.46 11.20
N GLY A 306 2.87 -28.60 10.98
CA GLY A 306 3.40 -29.31 9.81
C GLY A 306 2.76 -28.79 8.53
N HIS A 307 2.29 -29.69 7.66
CA HIS A 307 1.61 -29.36 6.41
C HIS A 307 0.22 -28.72 6.56
N ASN A 308 -0.35 -28.67 7.77
CA ASN A 308 -1.56 -27.89 8.02
C ASN A 308 -1.25 -26.39 8.22
N GLY A 309 0.01 -26.04 8.48
CA GLY A 309 0.49 -24.67 8.55
C GLY A 309 1.21 -24.26 7.25
N ARG A 310 1.67 -23.01 7.20
CA ARG A 310 2.30 -22.42 6.00
C ARG A 310 3.68 -23.02 5.73
N PHE A 311 4.43 -23.31 6.79
CA PHE A 311 5.85 -23.66 6.68
C PHE A 311 6.12 -25.17 6.75
N GLY A 312 5.11 -26.01 6.58
CA GLY A 312 5.23 -27.47 6.64
C GLY A 312 6.31 -28.09 5.75
N PRO A 313 6.45 -27.69 4.48
CA PRO A 313 7.42 -28.30 3.56
C PRO A 313 8.89 -28.19 3.97
N GLY A 314 9.25 -27.22 4.82
CA GLY A 314 10.61 -27.06 5.30
C GLY A 314 10.90 -25.62 5.73
N LEU A 315 12.05 -25.44 6.37
CA LEU A 315 12.55 -24.13 6.82
C LEU A 315 13.92 -23.85 6.16
N PRO A 316 14.07 -22.79 5.35
CA PRO A 316 15.36 -22.44 4.77
C PRO A 316 16.34 -21.98 5.88
N ARG A 317 17.59 -21.67 5.54
CA ARG A 317 18.49 -21.01 6.49
C ARG A 317 17.91 -19.69 7.02
N VAL A 318 18.21 -19.35 8.28
CA VAL A 318 17.70 -18.13 8.95
C VAL A 318 18.07 -16.86 8.20
N SER A 319 19.21 -16.86 7.51
CA SER A 319 19.71 -15.73 6.72
C SER A 319 19.01 -15.51 5.37
N ASP A 320 18.03 -16.35 4.99
CA ASP A 320 17.32 -16.21 3.72
C ASP A 320 15.87 -16.70 3.83
N GLY A 321 14.94 -15.76 3.94
CA GLY A 321 13.49 -16.02 4.04
C GLY A 321 12.77 -16.10 2.70
N SER A 322 13.46 -16.07 1.55
CA SER A 322 12.82 -15.96 0.23
C SER A 322 11.80 -17.09 -0.03
N LEU A 323 12.15 -18.32 0.33
CA LEU A 323 11.25 -19.47 0.17
C LEU A 323 10.08 -19.48 1.17
N LEU A 324 10.17 -18.75 2.29
CA LEU A 324 9.06 -18.62 3.24
C LEU A 324 7.94 -17.74 2.68
N PHE A 325 8.27 -16.70 1.90
CA PHE A 325 7.26 -15.92 1.17
C PHE A 325 6.55 -16.76 0.09
N LEU A 326 7.30 -17.62 -0.62
CA LEU A 326 6.72 -18.58 -1.57
C LEU A 326 5.71 -19.51 -0.88
N LEU A 327 6.09 -20.09 0.25
CA LEU A 327 5.20 -20.95 1.04
C LEU A 327 3.98 -20.20 1.59
N HIS A 328 4.15 -18.94 2.00
CA HIS A 328 3.04 -18.10 2.40
C HIS A 328 2.03 -17.93 1.25
N LEU A 329 2.48 -17.59 0.04
CA LEU A 329 1.58 -17.51 -1.13
C LEU A 329 0.88 -18.83 -1.43
N ILE A 330 1.59 -19.97 -1.37
CA ILE A 330 0.99 -21.30 -1.57
C ILE A 330 -0.12 -21.55 -0.54
N SER A 331 0.08 -21.16 0.72
CA SER A 331 -0.94 -21.32 1.77
C SER A 331 -2.22 -20.50 1.53
N LYS A 332 -2.15 -19.46 0.69
CA LYS A 332 -3.27 -18.58 0.31
C LYS A 332 -3.94 -18.99 -0.99
N MET A 333 -3.52 -20.11 -1.59
CA MET A 333 -4.17 -20.64 -2.78
C MET A 333 -5.56 -21.19 -2.45
N ARG A 334 -6.50 -20.93 -3.34
CA ARG A 334 -7.84 -21.51 -3.33
C ARG A 334 -7.74 -22.97 -3.75
N PRO A 335 -8.57 -23.85 -3.19
CA PRO A 335 -8.66 -25.23 -3.66
C PRO A 335 -9.03 -25.31 -5.15
N LEU A 336 -8.47 -26.28 -5.88
CA LEU A 336 -8.75 -26.49 -7.30
C LEU A 336 -10.25 -26.68 -7.61
N LYS A 337 -10.98 -27.35 -6.71
CA LYS A 337 -12.45 -27.54 -6.82
C LYS A 337 -13.23 -26.23 -6.85
N ASP A 338 -12.65 -25.15 -6.31
CA ASP A 338 -13.25 -23.82 -6.25
C ASP A 338 -12.72 -22.90 -7.36
N GLY A 339 -11.92 -23.42 -8.28
CA GLY A 339 -11.33 -22.70 -9.42
C GLY A 339 -9.83 -22.43 -9.29
N GLY A 340 -9.20 -22.79 -8.17
CA GLY A 340 -7.76 -22.62 -7.98
C GLY A 340 -7.30 -21.16 -7.87
N SER A 341 -5.98 -20.98 -7.93
CA SER A 341 -5.28 -19.70 -7.85
C SER A 341 -4.10 -19.67 -8.81
N ARG A 342 -3.71 -18.47 -9.23
CA ARG A 342 -2.44 -18.23 -9.91
C ARG A 342 -1.65 -17.16 -9.15
N PHE A 343 -0.34 -17.32 -9.02
CA PHE A 343 0.48 -16.28 -8.44
C PHE A 343 1.84 -16.11 -9.12
N ALA A 344 2.37 -14.90 -9.05
CA ALA A 344 3.69 -14.54 -9.57
C ALA A 344 4.52 -13.93 -8.44
N ILE A 345 5.72 -14.46 -8.20
CA ILE A 345 6.65 -13.94 -7.19
C ILE A 345 8.00 -13.64 -7.83
N VAL A 346 8.54 -12.45 -7.55
CA VAL A 346 9.89 -12.06 -7.99
C VAL A 346 10.85 -12.29 -6.84
N LEU A 347 11.89 -13.09 -7.07
CA LEU A 347 12.92 -13.41 -6.08
C LEU A 347 14.29 -13.21 -6.73
N ASN A 348 15.34 -13.09 -5.91
CA ASN A 348 16.70 -13.27 -6.40
C ASN A 348 16.92 -14.74 -6.85
N GLY A 349 18.07 -15.06 -7.43
CA GLY A 349 18.36 -16.43 -7.91
C GLY A 349 18.50 -17.50 -6.81
N SER A 350 18.65 -17.10 -5.55
CA SER A 350 18.96 -18.01 -4.42
C SER A 350 18.01 -19.22 -4.29
N PRO A 351 16.68 -19.06 -4.37
CA PRO A 351 15.72 -20.17 -4.27
C PRO A 351 15.95 -21.29 -5.28
N LEU A 352 16.55 -21.01 -6.44
CA LEU A 352 16.72 -21.98 -7.52
C LEU A 352 17.85 -22.98 -7.26
N PHE A 353 18.92 -22.58 -6.56
CA PHE A 353 20.13 -23.40 -6.46
C PHE A 353 20.73 -23.53 -5.05
N THR A 354 20.23 -22.80 -4.05
CA THR A 354 20.79 -22.87 -2.70
C THR A 354 20.23 -24.03 -1.87
N GLY A 355 21.02 -24.53 -0.91
CA GLY A 355 20.63 -25.65 -0.06
C GLY A 355 21.06 -27.01 -0.61
N GLY A 356 21.66 -27.84 0.25
CA GLY A 356 22.09 -29.19 -0.07
C GLY A 356 20.96 -30.21 0.02
N ALA A 357 21.24 -31.46 -0.36
CA ALA A 357 20.26 -32.54 -0.24
C ALA A 357 19.74 -32.67 1.20
N GLY A 358 18.42 -32.71 1.38
CA GLY A 358 17.76 -32.78 2.68
C GLY A 358 17.75 -31.47 3.48
N SER A 359 18.28 -30.36 2.95
CA SER A 359 18.10 -29.04 3.57
C SER A 359 16.68 -28.53 3.35
N GLY A 360 16.23 -27.58 4.17
CA GLY A 360 14.88 -27.02 4.03
C GLY A 360 14.64 -26.39 2.66
N GLU A 361 15.63 -25.70 2.07
CA GLU A 361 15.49 -25.18 0.71
C GLU A 361 15.26 -26.30 -0.33
N SER A 362 15.98 -27.42 -0.19
CA SER A 362 15.82 -28.58 -1.06
C SER A 362 14.46 -29.26 -0.88
N GLU A 363 13.97 -29.38 0.36
CA GLU A 363 12.67 -30.01 0.64
C GLU A 363 11.51 -29.13 0.19
N ILE A 364 11.62 -27.81 0.35
CA ILE A 364 10.65 -26.85 -0.21
C ILE A 364 10.62 -26.93 -1.74
N ARG A 365 11.78 -26.94 -2.40
CA ARG A 365 11.85 -27.13 -3.86
C ARG A 365 11.25 -28.45 -4.30
N ARG A 366 11.58 -29.55 -3.61
CA ARG A 366 11.00 -30.87 -3.88
C ARG A 366 9.48 -30.80 -3.77
N HIS A 367 8.96 -30.21 -2.70
CA HIS A 367 7.52 -30.09 -2.48
C HIS A 367 6.82 -29.34 -3.62
N VAL A 368 7.32 -28.18 -4.03
CA VAL A 368 6.65 -27.39 -5.09
C VAL A 368 6.72 -28.07 -6.45
N LEU A 369 7.76 -28.86 -6.73
CA LEU A 369 7.90 -29.60 -7.99
C LEU A 369 7.06 -30.90 -8.00
N GLU A 370 7.10 -31.69 -6.92
CA GLU A 370 6.38 -32.96 -6.83
C GLU A 370 4.86 -32.77 -6.75
N ASN A 371 4.40 -31.60 -6.28
CA ASN A 371 2.98 -31.24 -6.23
C ASN A 371 2.54 -30.40 -7.45
N ASP A 372 3.38 -30.28 -8.47
CA ASP A 372 3.06 -29.58 -9.73
C ASP A 372 2.58 -28.14 -9.52
N LEU A 373 3.22 -27.42 -8.58
CA LEU A 373 2.85 -26.04 -8.21
C LEU A 373 3.60 -24.98 -9.03
N VAL A 374 4.64 -25.38 -9.80
CA VAL A 374 5.47 -24.47 -10.60
C VAL A 374 5.12 -24.62 -12.07
N GLU A 375 4.46 -23.61 -12.63
CA GLU A 375 4.11 -23.57 -14.06
C GLU A 375 5.28 -23.07 -14.92
N ALA A 376 5.97 -22.00 -14.48
CA ALA A 376 7.05 -21.37 -15.23
C ALA A 376 8.08 -20.68 -14.33
N ILE A 377 9.33 -20.59 -14.83
CA ILE A 377 10.42 -19.80 -14.23
C ILE A 377 10.95 -18.87 -15.32
N ILE A 378 10.95 -17.56 -15.05
CA ILE A 378 11.32 -16.53 -16.01
C ILE A 378 12.59 -15.82 -15.53
N GLY A 379 13.66 -15.91 -16.30
CA GLY A 379 14.88 -15.14 -16.07
C GLY A 379 14.72 -13.72 -16.61
N LEU A 380 14.86 -12.71 -15.74
CA LEU A 380 14.87 -11.30 -16.13
C LEU A 380 16.30 -10.86 -16.54
N PRO A 381 16.44 -9.87 -17.43
CA PRO A 381 17.74 -9.29 -17.79
C PRO A 381 18.49 -8.71 -16.58
N THR A 382 19.83 -8.74 -16.62
CA THR A 382 20.73 -8.19 -15.59
C THR A 382 21.07 -6.74 -15.80
#